data_AF-F7PJD4-F1
#
_entry.id   AF-F7PJD4-F1
#
_cell.length_a   1.000
_cell.length_b   1.000
_cell.length_c   1.000
_cell.angle_alpha   90.00
_cell.angle_beta   90.00
_cell.angle_gamma   90.00
#
_symmetry.space_group_name_H-M   'P 1'
#
loop_
_entity.id
_entity.type
_entity.pdbx_description
1 polymer ?
#
loop_
_entity_poly.entity_id
_entity_poly.type
_entity_poly.pdbx_seq_one_letter_code
_entity_poly.pdbx_strand_id
1 'polypeptide(L)'
;MDDVDVEVIRDRRRDFGDEIVRIRVLRVPESQKFPEGIKYAFHYGRKNGDDPIRRYDNHHGVHERHVGSNTEEIDFPGVETLLRKFITELPDHVSP
;
A
#
# COMPACT_ATOMS: atom_id res chain seq x y z
N MET A 1 8.82 26.28 -11.53
CA MET A 1 9.24 25.09 -10.76
C MET A 1 7.98 24.58 -10.12
N ASP A 2 7.30 23.70 -10.83
CA ASP A 2 6.02 23.14 -10.48
C ASP A 2 6.23 22.30 -9.22
N ASP A 3 5.82 22.85 -8.09
CA ASP A 3 5.64 22.10 -6.85
C ASP A 3 4.60 21.04 -7.18
N VAL A 4 5.05 19.81 -7.39
CA VAL A 4 4.13 18.68 -7.57
C VAL A 4 3.36 18.56 -6.27
N ASP A 5 2.11 19.04 -6.29
CA ASP A 5 1.22 19.05 -5.14
C ASP A 5 0.95 17.60 -4.72
N VAL A 6 1.76 17.11 -3.78
CA VAL A 6 1.66 15.76 -3.22
C VAL A 6 1.11 15.90 -1.81
N GLU A 7 -0.16 15.56 -1.65
CA GLU A 7 -0.83 15.60 -0.35
C GLU A 7 -0.73 14.23 0.32
N VAL A 8 -0.30 14.21 1.59
CA VAL A 8 -0.33 12.98 2.39
C VAL A 8 -1.74 12.79 2.96
N ILE A 9 -2.53 11.93 2.32
CA ILE A 9 -3.88 11.57 2.82
C ILE A 9 -3.79 10.72 4.09
N ARG A 10 -2.86 9.76 4.10
CA ARG A 10 -2.69 8.84 5.22
C ARG A 10 -1.26 8.35 5.32
N ASP A 11 -0.69 8.40 6.50
CA ASP A 11 0.57 7.74 6.82
C ASP A 11 0.45 7.12 8.22
N ARG A 12 0.50 5.78 8.27
CA ARG A 12 0.44 5.03 9.51
C ARG A 12 1.48 3.92 9.47
N ARG A 13 2.27 3.84 10.53
CA ARG A 13 3.21 2.76 10.78
C ARG A 13 2.90 2.14 12.14
N ARG A 14 2.82 0.82 12.21
CA ARG A 14 2.77 0.08 13.47
C ARG A 14 3.75 -1.07 13.44
N ASP A 15 4.49 -1.20 14.52
CA ASP A 15 5.52 -2.20 14.71
C ASP A 15 5.02 -3.23 15.74
N PHE A 16 5.16 -4.52 15.42
CA PHE A 16 4.69 -5.65 16.23
C PHE A 16 5.84 -6.65 16.41
N GLY A 17 6.73 -6.41 17.38
CA GLY A 17 7.94 -7.23 17.55
C GLY A 17 8.82 -7.20 16.31
N ASP A 18 8.99 -8.35 15.64
CA ASP A 18 9.73 -8.50 14.38
C ASP A 18 8.92 -8.13 13.13
N GLU A 19 7.63 -7.85 13.28
CA GLU A 19 6.70 -7.56 12.19
C GLU A 19 6.38 -6.06 12.11
N ILE A 20 5.97 -5.61 10.94
CA ILE A 20 5.64 -4.21 10.68
C ILE A 20 4.49 -4.09 9.69
N VAL A 21 3.56 -3.20 10.00
CA VAL A 21 2.48 -2.77 9.12
C VAL A 21 2.69 -1.29 8.77
N ARG A 22 2.74 -0.96 7.48
CA ARG A 22 2.82 0.40 6.95
C ARG A 22 1.65 0.64 6.01
N ILE A 23 0.94 1.74 6.20
CA ILE A 23 -0.17 2.17 5.36
C ILE A 23 0.15 3.59 4.94
N ARG A 24 0.40 3.80 3.65
CA ARG A 24 0.62 5.12 3.09
C ARG A 24 -0.30 5.36 1.91
N VAL A 25 -0.95 6.52 1.89
CA VAL A 25 -1.81 7.01 0.81
C VAL A 25 -1.45 8.45 0.55
N LEU A 26 -1.16 8.75 -0.70
CA LEU A 26 -0.81 10.07 -1.19
C LEU A 26 -1.78 10.45 -2.31
N ARG A 27 -2.18 11.72 -2.33
CA ARG A 27 -2.74 12.33 -3.51
C ARG A 27 -1.59 12.83 -4.36
N VAL A 28 -1.62 12.50 -5.64
CA VAL A 28 -0.62 12.92 -6.62
C VAL A 28 -1.36 13.52 -7.81
N PRO A 29 -0.71 14.40 -8.60
CA PRO A 29 -1.30 14.88 -9.84
C PRO A 29 -1.74 13.72 -10.74
N GLU A 30 -2.94 13.82 -11.30
CA GLU A 30 -3.43 12.85 -12.27
C GLU A 30 -2.47 12.78 -13.46
N SER A 31 -2.12 11.57 -13.87
CA SER A 31 -1.14 11.32 -14.92
C SER A 31 -1.43 10.00 -15.62
N GLN A 32 -0.79 9.75 -16.77
CA GLN A 32 -0.90 8.45 -17.45
C GLN A 32 -0.51 7.27 -16.55
N LYS A 33 0.38 7.50 -15.57
CA LYS A 33 0.82 6.49 -14.61
C LYS A 33 -0.10 6.38 -13.39
N PHE A 34 -0.79 7.45 -13.03
CA PHE A 34 -1.72 7.49 -11.89
C PHE A 34 -3.02 8.15 -12.35
N PRO A 35 -3.86 7.44 -13.11
CA PRO A 35 -5.07 8.02 -13.70
C PRO A 35 -6.01 8.56 -12.61
N GLU A 36 -6.07 7.89 -11.45
CA GLU A 36 -6.92 8.31 -10.34
C GLU A 36 -6.30 9.37 -9.43
N GLY A 37 -5.09 9.87 -9.73
CA GLY A 37 -4.41 10.86 -8.91
C GLY A 37 -4.07 10.37 -7.50
N ILE A 38 -3.89 9.06 -7.35
CA ILE A 38 -3.63 8.42 -6.06
C ILE A 38 -2.40 7.53 -6.16
N LYS A 39 -1.54 7.61 -5.14
CA LYS A 39 -0.45 6.66 -4.92
C LYS A 39 -0.59 6.04 -3.54
N TYR A 40 -0.52 4.71 -3.44
CA TYR A 40 -0.63 4.04 -2.16
C TYR A 40 0.40 2.92 -2.00
N ALA A 41 0.69 2.58 -0.75
CA ALA A 41 1.50 1.44 -0.36
C ALA A 41 1.01 0.92 1.00
N PHE A 42 0.38 -0.25 0.99
CA PHE A 42 0.01 -1.02 2.18
C PHE A 42 0.96 -2.18 2.27
N HIS A 43 1.80 -2.23 3.30
CA HIS A 43 2.86 -3.20 3.45
C HIS A 43 2.74 -3.88 4.80
N TYR A 44 2.78 -5.21 4.79
CA TYR A 44 2.93 -6.05 5.95
C TYR A 44 4.08 -7.03 5.69
N GLY A 45 5.04 -7.07 6.61
CA GLY A 45 6.23 -7.88 6.46
C GLY A 45 7.03 -7.95 7.75
N ARG A 46 8.15 -8.68 7.69
CA ARG A 46 9.15 -8.69 8.76
C ARG A 46 10.08 -7.49 8.60
N LYS A 47 10.49 -6.88 9.71
CA LYS A 47 11.40 -5.72 9.72
C LYS A 47 12.74 -5.99 9.02
N ASN A 48 13.19 -7.25 9.06
CA ASN A 48 14.44 -7.73 8.45
C ASN A 48 14.18 -8.78 7.36
N GLY A 49 12.97 -8.83 6.80
CA GLY A 49 12.65 -9.75 5.70
C GLY A 49 12.90 -9.10 4.35
N ASP A 50 13.49 -9.84 3.40
CA ASP A 50 13.66 -9.40 2.02
C ASP A 50 12.31 -9.27 1.29
N ASP A 51 11.39 -10.21 1.54
CA ASP A 51 10.08 -10.23 0.90
C ASP A 51 8.95 -9.71 1.82
N PRO A 52 7.98 -8.93 1.27
CA PRO A 52 6.76 -8.63 1.99
C PRO A 52 5.97 -9.92 2.23
N ILE A 53 5.41 -10.08 3.44
CA ILE A 53 4.40 -11.12 3.67
C ILE A 53 3.17 -10.79 2.82
N ARG A 54 2.79 -9.50 2.78
CA ARG A 54 1.70 -8.98 1.97
C ARG A 54 1.94 -7.51 1.62
N ARG A 55 1.74 -7.12 0.37
CA ARG A 55 1.80 -5.72 -0.05
C ARG A 55 0.71 -5.41 -1.07
N TYR A 56 0.13 -4.23 -0.99
CA TYR A 56 -0.71 -3.66 -2.03
C TYR A 56 -0.13 -2.30 -2.37
N ASP A 57 0.21 -2.06 -3.63
CA ASP A 57 0.71 -0.76 -4.08
C ASP A 57 0.44 -0.53 -5.55
N ASN A 58 0.66 0.69 -6.01
CA ASN A 58 0.57 1.03 -7.43
C ASN A 58 1.86 1.66 -7.95
N HIS A 59 3.03 1.24 -7.46
CA HIS A 59 4.29 1.92 -7.75
C HIS A 59 4.62 1.96 -9.25
N HIS A 60 4.22 0.94 -10.01
CA HIS A 60 4.43 0.84 -11.45
C HIS A 60 3.32 1.49 -12.29
N GLY A 61 2.28 2.04 -11.65
CA GLY A 61 1.13 2.66 -12.32
C GLY A 61 -0.01 1.69 -12.62
N VAL A 62 0.19 0.40 -12.35
CA VAL A 62 -0.86 -0.60 -12.23
C VAL A 62 -1.03 -0.96 -10.76
N HIS A 63 -2.19 -1.47 -10.37
CA HIS A 63 -2.44 -1.85 -8.98
C HIS A 63 -2.02 -3.29 -8.78
N GLU A 64 -1.10 -3.49 -7.84
CA GLU A 64 -0.46 -4.77 -7.63
C GLU A 64 -0.72 -5.26 -6.20
N ARG A 65 -0.91 -6.57 -6.08
CA ARG A 65 -0.91 -7.30 -4.83
C ARG A 65 0.28 -8.24 -4.82
N HIS A 66 1.13 -8.09 -3.81
CA HIS A 66 2.26 -8.97 -3.55
C HIS A 66 1.97 -9.86 -2.34
N VAL A 67 2.22 -11.16 -2.46
CA VAL A 67 2.12 -12.12 -1.37
C VAL A 67 3.33 -13.05 -1.42
N GLY A 68 4.28 -12.84 -0.50
CA GLY A 68 5.62 -13.42 -0.61
C GLY A 68 6.26 -13.01 -1.94
N SER A 69 6.75 -13.99 -2.69
CA SER A 69 7.37 -13.78 -4.00
C SER A 69 6.37 -13.66 -5.17
N ASN A 70 5.07 -13.83 -4.93
CA ASN A 70 4.05 -13.72 -5.97
C ASN A 70 3.57 -12.27 -6.10
N THR A 71 3.41 -11.81 -7.34
CA THR A 71 2.84 -10.51 -7.67
C THR A 71 1.73 -10.69 -8.69
N GLU A 72 0.57 -10.11 -8.43
CA GLU A 72 -0.60 -10.13 -9.31
C GLU A 72 -1.13 -8.72 -9.51
N GLU A 73 -1.51 -8.38 -10.74
CA GLU A 73 -2.28 -7.15 -11.02
C GLU A 73 -3.73 -7.35 -10.55
N ILE A 74 -4.30 -6.32 -9.94
CA ILE A 74 -5.66 -6.34 -9.38
C ILE A 74 -6.45 -5.12 -9.88
N ASP A 75 -7.78 -5.25 -9.91
CA ASP A 75 -8.65 -4.10 -10.11
C ASP A 75 -8.54 -3.07 -8.98
N PHE A 76 -8.81 -1.80 -9.30
CA PHE A 76 -8.88 -0.72 -8.32
C PHE A 76 -10.33 -0.29 -8.03
N PRO A 77 -10.99 -0.93 -7.05
CA PRO A 77 -12.30 -0.50 -6.56
C PRO A 77 -12.22 0.73 -5.63
N GLY A 78 -11.06 1.39 -5.56
CA GLY A 78 -10.79 2.52 -4.66
C GLY A 78 -9.93 2.16 -3.43
N VAL A 79 -9.25 3.18 -2.91
CA VAL A 79 -8.28 3.06 -1.79
C VAL A 79 -8.90 2.45 -0.54
N GLU A 80 -10.10 2.90 -0.16
CA GLU A 80 -10.75 2.42 1.06
C GLU A 80 -11.16 0.95 0.98
N THR A 81 -11.53 0.49 -0.21
CA THR A 81 -11.88 -0.91 -0.46
C THR A 81 -10.63 -1.78 -0.39
N LEU A 82 -9.54 -1.37 -1.03
CA LEU A 82 -8.25 -2.08 -0.94
C LEU A 82 -7.67 -2.06 0.47
N LEU A 83 -7.78 -0.94 1.19
CA LEU A 83 -7.32 -0.82 2.57
C LEU A 83 -8.10 -1.77 3.49
N ARG A 84 -9.42 -1.82 3.35
CA ARG A 84 -10.25 -2.77 4.10
C ARG A 84 -9.86 -4.22 3.80
N LYS A 85 -9.69 -4.56 2.53
CA LYS A 85 -9.21 -5.89 2.11
C LYS A 85 -7.86 -6.22 2.75
N PHE A 86 -6.90 -5.30 2.69
CA PHE A 86 -5.60 -5.46 3.31
C PHE A 86 -5.70 -5.71 4.82
N ILE A 87 -6.49 -4.92 5.55
CA ILE A 87 -6.67 -5.07 7.00
C ILE A 87 -7.32 -6.41 7.35
N THR A 88 -8.35 -6.84 6.62
CA THR A 88 -9.00 -8.15 6.84
C THR A 88 -8.06 -9.33 6.59
N GLU A 89 -7.05 -9.15 5.74
CA GLU A 89 -6.03 -10.19 5.46
C GLU A 89 -4.83 -10.15 6.42
N LEU A 90 -4.79 -9.19 7.36
CA LEU A 90 -3.78 -9.18 8.42
C LEU A 90 -4.09 -10.26 9.46
N PRO A 91 -3.06 -10.87 10.07
CA PRO A 91 -3.29 -11.77 11.19
C PRO A 91 -3.78 -11.03 12.43
N ASP A 92 -4.58 -11.71 13.26
CA ASP A 92 -5.30 -11.13 14.40
C ASP A 92 -4.39 -10.34 15.37
N HIS A 93 -3.17 -10.83 15.59
CA HIS A 93 -2.20 -10.22 16.50
C HIS A 93 -1.55 -8.91 15.98
N VAL A 94 -1.72 -8.59 14.69
CA VAL A 94 -1.24 -7.33 14.08
C VAL A 94 -2.35 -6.46 13.51
N SER A 95 -3.60 -6.92 13.61
CA SER A 95 -4.77 -6.15 13.20
C SER A 95 -4.87 -4.85 14.04
N PRO A 96 -5.09 -3.68 13.39
CA PRO A 96 -4.98 -2.37 14.02
C PRO A 96 -6.09 -2.02 15.01
#